data_AF-A0A953A0C6-F1
#
_entry.id   AF-A0A953A0C6-F1
#
_cell.length_a   1.000
_cell.length_b   1.000
_cell.length_c   1.000
_cell.angle_alpha   90.00
_cell.angle_beta   90.00
_cell.angle_gamma   90.00
#
_symmetry.space_group_name_H-M   'P 1'
#
loop_
_entity.id
_entity.type
_entity.pdbx_description
1 polymer ?
#
loop_
_entity_poly.entity_id
_entity_poly.type
_entity_poly.pdbx_seq_one_letter_code
_entity_poly.pdbx_strand_id
1 'polypeptide(L)'
;MLTVRFTKISPTHHEFEYIRPDGSGEKVKLESKTFLLHDFIHYAIESEAKLENSFYGLLAKGAKISDLSDGTEVSVQKFGDEIEITERVTGAINGVIKGEATPGTIYVRYEKYV
;
A
#
# COMPACT_ATOMS: atom_id res chain seq x y z
N MET A 1 -14.67 -7.87 7.71
CA MET A 1 -13.35 -7.41 8.12
C MET A 1 -12.27 -8.17 7.35
N LEU A 2 -11.35 -7.45 6.71
CA LEU A 2 -10.15 -8.02 6.09
C LEU A 2 -9.15 -8.38 7.19
N THR A 3 -8.56 -9.57 7.14
CA THR A 3 -7.45 -9.98 8.01
C THR A 3 -6.17 -9.98 7.19
N VAL A 4 -5.13 -9.31 7.68
CA VAL A 4 -3.81 -9.27 7.04
C VAL A 4 -2.79 -9.94 7.97
N ARG A 5 -1.90 -10.76 7.39
CA ARG A 5 -0.86 -11.49 8.12
C ARG A 5 0.49 -11.32 7.41
N PHE A 6 1.49 -10.97 8.20
CA PHE A 6 2.89 -10.94 7.77
C PHE A 6 3.64 -12.04 8.49
N THR A 7 4.17 -13.01 7.74
CA THR A 7 4.94 -14.13 8.30
C THR A 7 6.40 -14.00 7.87
N LYS A 8 7.32 -13.87 8.82
CA LYS A 8 8.76 -13.87 8.50
C LYS A 8 9.16 -15.24 7.95
N ILE A 9 9.73 -15.28 6.75
CA ILE A 9 10.23 -16.50 6.11
C ILE A 9 11.75 -16.60 6.24
N SER A 10 12.45 -15.49 6.05
CA SER A 10 13.91 -15.39 6.19
C SER A 10 14.30 -13.97 6.63
N PRO A 11 15.61 -13.67 6.79
CA PRO A 11 16.05 -12.29 7.02
C PRO A 11 15.69 -11.31 5.88
N THR A 12 15.52 -11.80 4.66
CA THR A 12 15.31 -10.97 3.45
C THR A 12 13.92 -11.08 2.86
N HIS A 13 13.09 -12.03 3.31
CA HIS A 13 11.76 -12.24 2.76
C HIS A 13 10.72 -12.50 3.85
N HIS A 14 9.52 -12.04 3.58
CA HIS A 14 8.33 -12.35 4.34
C HIS A 14 7.22 -12.81 3.40
N GLU A 15 6.22 -13.45 3.97
CA GLU A 15 4.98 -13.78 3.30
C GLU A 15 3.92 -12.78 3.74
N PHE A 16 3.29 -12.15 2.76
CA PHE A 16 2.10 -11.33 2.93
C PHE A 16 0.88 -12.16 2.56
N GLU A 17 -0.10 -12.20 3.45
CA GLU A 17 -1.36 -12.91 3.26
C GLU A 17 -2.51 -12.00 3.68
N TYR A 18 -3.56 -11.97 2.86
CA TYR A 18 -4.83 -11.35 3.25
C TYR A 18 -5.96 -12.37 3.13
N ILE A 19 -6.94 -12.26 4.03
CA ILE A 19 -8.13 -13.12 4.08
C ILE A 19 -9.36 -12.24 4.29
N ARG A 20 -10.34 -12.36 3.40
CA ARG A 20 -11.64 -11.68 3.44
C ARG A 20 -12.65 -12.43 4.31
N PRO A 21 -13.79 -11.82 4.66
CA PRO A 21 -14.84 -12.47 5.45
C PRO A 21 -15.40 -13.76 4.83
N ASP A 22 -15.37 -13.87 3.50
CA ASP A 22 -15.80 -15.07 2.76
C ASP A 22 -14.73 -16.17 2.72
N GLY A 23 -13.57 -15.95 3.36
CA GLY A 23 -12.44 -16.87 3.35
C GLY A 23 -11.56 -16.77 2.09
N SER A 24 -11.93 -15.96 1.10
CA SER A 24 -11.09 -15.71 -0.07
C SER A 24 -9.87 -14.87 0.31
N GLY A 25 -8.77 -15.06 -0.40
CA GLY A 25 -7.51 -14.43 -0.05
C GLY A 25 -6.41 -14.75 -1.04
N GLU A 26 -5.29 -14.04 -0.92
CA GLU A 26 -4.07 -14.35 -1.63
C GLU A 26 -2.90 -14.36 -0.65
N LYS A 27 -1.85 -15.07 -1.06
CA LYS A 27 -0.60 -15.21 -0.33
C LYS A 27 0.55 -15.04 -1.29
N VAL A 28 1.47 -14.15 -0.96
CA VAL A 28 2.61 -13.79 -1.81
C VAL A 28 3.85 -13.62 -0.96
N LYS A 29 4.98 -14.10 -1.49
CA LYS A 29 6.30 -13.89 -0.89
C LYS A 29 6.91 -12.61 -1.43
N LEU A 30 7.28 -11.71 -0.53
CA LEU A 30 7.84 -10.39 -0.84
C LEU A 30 9.23 -10.21 -0.23
N GLU A 31 10.03 -9.37 -0.86
CA GLU A 31 11.33 -8.93 -0.33
C GLU A 31 11.11 -7.93 0.81
N SER A 32 11.68 -8.21 1.99
CA SER A 32 11.37 -7.46 3.21
C SER A 32 11.93 -6.05 3.24
N LYS A 33 13.14 -5.82 2.68
CA LYS A 33 13.77 -4.49 2.67
C LYS A 33 12.96 -3.48 1.85
N THR A 34 12.27 -3.96 0.82
CA THR A 34 11.47 -3.16 -0.10
C THR A 34 10.05 -2.99 0.42
N PHE A 35 9.36 -4.10 0.70
CA PHE A 35 7.89 -4.09 0.85
C PHE A 35 7.41 -4.04 2.31
N LEU A 36 8.15 -4.55 3.29
CA LEU A 36 7.60 -4.67 4.64
C LEU A 36 7.26 -3.32 5.27
N LEU A 37 8.20 -2.37 5.21
CA LEU A 37 7.98 -1.02 5.74
C LEU A 37 6.94 -0.26 4.90
N HIS A 38 7.00 -0.43 3.59
CA HIS A 38 6.04 0.16 2.65
C HIS A 38 4.59 -0.21 3.03
N ASP A 39 4.33 -1.50 3.23
CA ASP A 39 2.99 -2.01 3.51
C ASP A 39 2.50 -1.59 4.91
N PHE A 40 3.40 -1.43 5.88
CA PHE A 40 3.06 -0.86 7.20
C PHE A 40 2.73 0.63 7.13
N ILE A 41 3.42 1.39 6.28
CA ILE A 41 3.10 2.81 6.07
C ILE A 41 1.73 2.93 5.41
N HIS A 42 1.40 2.11 4.40
CA HIS A 42 0.05 2.03 3.85
C HIS A 42 -1.00 1.81 4.94
N TYR A 43 -0.78 0.82 5.81
CA TYR A 43 -1.72 0.50 6.87
C TYR A 43 -1.93 1.68 7.81
N ALA A 44 -0.84 2.35 8.22
CA ALA A 44 -0.91 3.52 9.10
C ALA A 44 -1.67 4.68 8.43
N ILE A 45 -1.36 5.02 7.17
CA ILE A 45 -2.04 6.11 6.46
C ILE A 45 -3.52 5.78 6.28
N GLU A 46 -3.85 4.61 5.74
CA GLU A 46 -5.22 4.26 5.39
C GLU A 46 -6.12 4.13 6.64
N SER A 47 -5.59 3.55 7.73
CA SER A 47 -6.36 3.39 8.96
C SER A 47 -6.60 4.70 9.72
N GLU A 48 -5.64 5.63 9.71
CA GLU A 48 -5.77 6.93 10.37
C GLU A 48 -6.61 7.90 9.55
N ALA A 49 -6.40 7.97 8.23
CA ALA A 49 -7.14 8.85 7.34
C ALA A 49 -8.48 8.28 6.85
N LYS A 50 -8.85 7.06 7.27
CA LYS A 50 -10.10 6.35 6.89
C LYS A 50 -10.25 6.21 5.37
N LEU A 51 -9.14 5.89 4.71
CA LEU A 51 -9.10 5.65 3.27
C LEU A 51 -9.62 4.25 2.98
N GLU A 52 -10.58 4.14 2.07
CA GLU A 52 -11.22 2.87 1.73
C GLU A 52 -11.05 2.47 0.25
N ASN A 53 -10.56 3.37 -0.59
CA ASN A 53 -10.30 3.20 -2.01
C ASN A 53 -8.79 3.22 -2.31
N SER A 54 -8.00 2.84 -1.31
CA SER A 54 -6.56 2.62 -1.42
C SER A 54 -6.21 1.15 -1.20
N PHE A 55 -4.94 0.78 -1.05
CA PHE A 55 -4.46 -0.60 -1.16
C PHE A 55 -5.25 -1.61 -0.30
N TYR A 56 -5.31 -1.43 1.02
CA TYR A 56 -6.02 -2.37 1.91
C TYR A 56 -7.54 -2.26 1.78
N GLY A 57 -8.07 -1.06 1.56
CA GLY A 57 -9.50 -0.84 1.31
C GLY A 57 -9.98 -1.58 0.05
N LEU A 58 -9.20 -1.53 -1.02
CA LEU A 58 -9.48 -2.21 -2.27
C LEU A 58 -9.34 -3.73 -2.14
N LEU A 59 -8.33 -4.22 -1.42
CA LEU A 59 -8.24 -5.65 -1.08
C LEU A 59 -9.49 -6.10 -0.33
N ALA A 60 -9.97 -5.32 0.64
CA ALA A 60 -11.21 -5.60 1.37
C ALA A 60 -12.46 -5.62 0.47
N LYS A 61 -12.47 -4.79 -0.58
CA LYS A 61 -13.56 -4.68 -1.57
C LYS A 61 -13.51 -5.71 -2.70
N GLY A 62 -12.47 -6.52 -2.79
CA GLY A 62 -12.39 -7.62 -3.76
C GLY A 62 -11.28 -7.51 -4.81
N ALA A 63 -10.50 -6.43 -4.81
CA ALA A 63 -9.34 -6.32 -5.69
C ALA A 63 -8.29 -7.39 -5.36
N LYS A 64 -7.62 -7.91 -6.38
CA LYS A 64 -6.48 -8.83 -6.24
C LYS A 64 -5.17 -8.05 -6.21
N ILE A 65 -4.12 -8.67 -5.71
CA ILE A 65 -2.77 -8.07 -5.69
C ILE A 65 -2.33 -7.74 -7.12
N SER A 66 -2.62 -8.63 -8.08
CA SER A 66 -2.33 -8.37 -9.49
C SER A 66 -3.02 -7.11 -10.02
N ASP A 67 -4.26 -6.84 -9.59
CA ASP A 67 -5.00 -5.66 -10.03
C ASP A 67 -4.36 -4.35 -9.55
N LEU A 68 -3.63 -4.40 -8.43
CA LEU A 68 -3.03 -3.23 -7.78
C LEU A 68 -1.56 -3.05 -8.17
N SER A 69 -0.98 -4.01 -8.89
CA SER A 69 0.41 -4.00 -9.36
C SER A 69 0.56 -3.70 -10.85
N ASP A 70 -0.55 -3.42 -11.56
CA ASP A 70 -0.58 -3.09 -13.00
C ASP A 70 -0.03 -1.68 -13.35
N GLY A 71 0.53 -0.98 -12.36
CA GLY A 71 1.08 0.37 -12.50
C GLY A 71 0.05 1.47 -12.20
N THR A 72 0.56 2.63 -11.79
CA THR A 72 -0.24 3.72 -11.20
C THR A 72 -1.35 4.22 -12.12
N GLU A 73 -1.10 4.36 -13.43
CA GLU A 73 -2.11 4.88 -14.37
C GLU A 73 -3.30 3.91 -14.53
N VAL A 74 -3.04 2.61 -14.63
CA VAL A 74 -4.08 1.58 -14.73
C VAL A 74 -4.89 1.51 -13.43
N SER A 75 -4.20 1.54 -12.29
CA SER A 75 -4.84 1.55 -10.98
C SER A 75 -5.75 2.77 -10.78
N VAL A 76 -5.32 3.96 -11.20
CA VAL A 76 -6.14 5.19 -11.12
C VAL A 76 -7.38 5.10 -11.99
N GLN A 77 -7.25 4.63 -13.23
CA GLN A 77 -8.40 4.46 -14.12
C GLN A 77 -9.43 3.47 -13.55
N LYS A 78 -8.97 2.43 -12.85
CA LYS A 78 -9.81 1.36 -12.31
C LYS A 78 -10.41 1.68 -10.94
N PHE A 79 -9.68 2.39 -10.08
CA PHE A 79 -10.00 2.55 -8.66
C PHE A 79 -10.12 4.01 -8.19
N GLY A 80 -9.80 4.97 -9.06
CA GLY A 80 -9.83 6.40 -8.76
C GLY A 80 -8.52 6.92 -8.19
N ASP A 81 -8.52 8.20 -7.81
CA ASP A 81 -7.29 8.94 -7.49
C ASP A 81 -6.70 8.62 -6.10
N GLU A 82 -7.49 8.07 -5.19
CA GLU A 82 -7.09 7.83 -3.79
C GLU A 82 -5.88 6.89 -3.70
N ILE A 83 -5.81 5.86 -4.56
CA ILE A 83 -4.68 4.94 -4.62
C ILE A 83 -3.38 5.64 -5.04
N GLU A 84 -3.43 6.56 -6.01
CA GLU A 84 -2.26 7.32 -6.45
C GLU A 84 -1.80 8.30 -5.37
N ILE A 85 -2.75 8.99 -4.74
CA ILE A 85 -2.44 9.91 -3.66
C ILE A 85 -1.78 9.16 -2.50
N THR A 86 -2.36 8.02 -2.10
CA THR A 86 -1.81 7.22 -1.01
C THR A 86 -0.42 6.70 -1.35
N GLU A 87 -0.22 6.14 -2.54
CA GLU A 87 1.09 5.66 -3.00
C GLU A 87 2.16 6.76 -2.95
N ARG A 88 1.83 7.98 -3.39
CA ARG A 88 2.76 9.12 -3.32
C ARG A 88 3.13 9.47 -1.89
N VAL A 89 2.16 9.48 -0.97
CA VAL A 89 2.41 9.77 0.45
C VAL A 89 3.21 8.64 1.09
N THR A 90 2.87 7.38 0.83
CA THR A 90 3.63 6.21 1.28
C THR A 90 5.08 6.30 0.82
N GLY A 91 5.30 6.51 -0.48
CA GLY A 91 6.64 6.62 -1.06
C GLY A 91 7.45 7.75 -0.43
N ALA A 92 6.84 8.91 -0.20
CA ALA A 92 7.49 10.04 0.44
C ALA A 92 7.92 9.72 1.89
N ILE A 93 7.01 9.17 2.70
CA ILE A 93 7.30 8.79 4.09
C ILE A 93 8.38 7.70 4.14
N ASN A 94 8.28 6.69 3.26
CA ASN A 94 9.27 5.62 3.15
C ASN A 94 10.67 6.17 2.82
N GLY A 95 10.76 7.11 1.90
CA GLY A 95 12.02 7.79 1.53
C GLY A 95 12.64 8.55 2.70
N VAL A 96 11.83 9.26 3.51
CA VAL A 96 12.33 9.93 4.72
C VAL A 96 12.83 8.93 5.76
N ILE A 97 12.09 7.85 6.02
CA ILE A 97 12.50 6.83 7.00
C ILE A 97 13.80 6.14 6.58
N LYS A 98 13.99 5.91 5.27
CA LYS A 98 15.23 5.35 4.73
C LYS A 98 16.40 6.35 4.68
N GLY A 99 16.17 7.62 5.00
CA GLY A 99 17.19 8.68 4.87
C GLY A 99 17.50 9.07 3.42
N GLU A 100 16.65 8.66 2.47
CA GLU A 100 16.76 8.94 1.04
C GLU A 100 16.15 10.31 0.69
N ALA A 101 15.29 10.85 1.57
CA ALA A 101 14.70 12.18 1.45
C ALA A 101 14.71 12.90 2.81
N THR A 102 14.57 14.23 2.79
CA THR A 102 14.32 15.02 4.02
C THR A 102 12.85 15.45 4.08
N PRO A 103 12.26 15.63 5.28
CA PRO A 103 10.90 16.12 5.40
C PRO A 103 10.65 17.43 4.64
N GLY A 104 11.63 18.35 4.65
CA GLY A 104 11.55 19.63 3.94
C GLY A 104 11.67 19.55 2.41
N THR A 105 12.08 18.39 1.87
CA THR A 105 12.16 18.13 0.43
C THR A 105 10.95 17.37 -0.12
N ILE A 106 10.08 16.85 0.76
CA ILE A 106 8.81 16.26 0.32
C ILE A 106 7.84 17.40 0.02
N TYR A 107 7.76 17.78 -1.25
CA TYR A 107 6.62 18.53 -1.77
C TYR A 107 5.71 17.58 -2.52
N VAL A 108 4.63 17.13 -1.87
CA VAL A 108 3.54 16.47 -2.61
C VAL A 108 2.68 17.58 -3.21
N ARG A 109 2.83 17.82 -4.51
CA ARG A 109 2.08 18.86 -5.24
C ARG A 109 0.67 18.34 -5.52
N TYR A 110 -0.32 18.81 -4.77
CA TYR A 110 -1.75 18.42 -4.89
C TYR A 110 -2.56 19.31 -5.84
N GLU A 111 -1.93 19.98 -6.81
CA GLU A 111 -2.60 20.99 -7.66
C GLU A 111 -3.70 20.44 -8.59
N LYS A 112 -3.93 19.13 -8.64
CA LYS A 112 -4.92 18.50 -9.54
C LYS A 112 -6.24 18.12 -8.86
N TYR A 113 -6.38 18.34 -7.54
CA TYR A 113 -7.50 17.82 -6.74
C TYR A 113 -8.26 18.89 -5.93
N VAL A 114 -8.13 20.17 -6.28
CA VAL A 114 -8.89 21.29 -5.69
C VAL A 114 -9.75 21.97 -6.74
#